data_AF-A0A3G2E4P7-F1
#
_entry.id   AF-A0A3G2E4P7-F1
#
_cell.length_a   1.000
_cell.length_b   1.000
_cell.length_c   1.000
_cell.angle_alpha   90.00
_cell.angle_beta   90.00
_cell.angle_gamma   90.00
#
_symmetry.space_group_name_H-M   'P 1'
#
loop_
_entity.id
_entity.type
_entity.pdbx_description
1 polymer ?
#
loop_
_entity_poly.entity_id
_entity_poly.type
_entity_poly.pdbx_seq_one_letter_code
_entity_poly.pdbx_strand_id
1 'polypeptide(L)'
;MEKTQQIFQQYHRFDDGALVSIEQRYQPGGVQAVRIVLYARNHVLDGNVWRNVAITVGEVQEVQVRMPGNFINRICCGVKLLRFGDAWCVDVDGTYTRDDPATLNEVRRDGDCYVIGGTVEVIELD
;
A
#
# COMPACT_ATOMS: atom_id res chain seq x y z
N MET A 1 12.71 8.01 4.63
CA MET A 1 12.28 6.74 5.27
C MET A 1 11.56 6.98 6.59
N GLU A 2 12.12 7.80 7.49
CA GLU A 2 11.53 8.09 8.81
C GLU A 2 10.11 8.68 8.72
N LYS A 3 9.88 9.68 7.85
CA LYS A 3 8.54 10.26 7.61
C LYS A 3 7.53 9.23 7.08
N THR A 4 7.95 8.36 6.15
CA THR A 4 7.10 7.29 5.60
C THR A 4 6.61 6.35 6.71
N GLN A 5 7.53 5.87 7.56
CA GLN A 5 7.19 4.99 8.67
C GLN A 5 6.33 5.69 9.72
N GLN A 6 6.61 6.97 10.00
CA GLN A 6 5.83 7.77 10.93
C GLN A 6 4.37 7.89 10.48
N ILE A 7 4.12 8.25 9.22
CA ILE A 7 2.74 8.32 8.69
C ILE A 7 2.10 6.93 8.74
N PHE A 8 2.81 5.88 8.34
CA PHE A 8 2.26 4.51 8.38
C PHE A 8 1.81 4.09 9.79
N GLN A 9 2.55 4.48 10.82
CA GLN A 9 2.22 4.24 12.24
C GLN A 9 1.03 5.08 12.70
N GLN A 10 0.99 6.37 12.35
CA GLN A 10 -0.10 7.28 12.70
C GLN A 10 -1.46 6.81 12.16
N TYR A 11 -1.45 6.14 11.02
CA TYR A 11 -2.66 5.61 10.37
C TYR A 11 -2.93 4.14 10.68
N HIS A 12 -2.19 3.51 11.61
CA HIS A 12 -2.39 2.11 12.02
C HIS A 12 -2.49 1.15 10.81
N ARG A 13 -1.52 1.21 9.90
CA ARG A 13 -1.53 0.42 8.65
C ARG A 13 -2.76 0.67 7.76
N PHE A 14 -3.45 1.79 7.92
CA PHE A 14 -4.69 2.12 7.20
C PHE A 14 -5.82 1.10 7.42
N ASP A 15 -5.82 0.44 8.58
CA ASP A 15 -6.94 -0.38 9.04
C ASP A 15 -8.22 0.46 9.11
N ASP A 16 -9.34 -0.12 8.68
CA ASP A 16 -10.64 0.57 8.50
C ASP A 16 -10.62 1.71 7.45
N GLY A 17 -9.56 1.80 6.65
CA GLY A 17 -9.45 2.74 5.54
C GLY A 17 -10.26 2.31 4.32
N ALA A 18 -10.30 3.17 3.30
CA ALA A 18 -10.90 2.85 2.01
C ALA A 18 -9.90 3.13 0.88
N LEU A 19 -9.78 2.18 -0.06
CA LEU A 19 -9.03 2.40 -1.29
C LEU A 19 -9.76 3.42 -2.18
N VAL A 20 -9.12 4.55 -2.45
CA VAL A 20 -9.69 5.63 -3.27
C VAL A 20 -9.26 5.50 -4.72
N SER A 21 -7.96 5.28 -4.96
CA SER A 21 -7.44 5.10 -6.31
C SER A 21 -6.12 4.32 -6.36
N ILE A 22 -5.86 3.69 -7.51
CA ILE A 22 -4.57 3.12 -7.88
C ILE A 22 -4.21 3.69 -9.27
N GLU A 23 -3.11 4.41 -9.36
CA GLU A 23 -2.63 5.06 -10.57
C GLU A 23 -1.29 4.45 -10.99
N GLN A 24 -1.16 4.01 -12.24
CA GLN A 24 0.10 3.52 -12.80
C GLN A 24 0.69 4.57 -13.75
N ARG A 25 1.95 4.95 -13.53
CA ARG A 25 2.69 5.87 -14.41
C ARG A 25 3.61 5.06 -15.30
N TYR A 26 3.41 5.18 -16.61
CA TYR A 26 4.17 4.44 -17.62
C TYR A 26 5.26 5.31 -18.28
N GLN A 27 6.36 4.66 -18.64
CA GLN A 27 7.40 5.17 -19.53
C GLN A 27 7.76 4.08 -20.57
N PRO A 28 8.60 4.36 -21.59
CA PRO A 28 8.95 3.38 -22.63
C PRO A 28 9.54 2.03 -22.14
N GLY A 29 9.85 1.89 -20.85
CA GLY A 29 10.29 0.64 -20.20
C GLY A 29 9.23 -0.07 -19.34
N GLY A 30 7.98 0.40 -19.30
CA GLY A 30 6.90 -0.17 -18.49
C GLY A 30 6.42 0.75 -17.37
N VAL A 31 5.88 0.17 -16.31
CA VAL A 31 5.40 0.92 -15.13
C VAL A 31 6.61 1.46 -14.37
N GLN A 32 6.73 2.77 -14.27
CA GLN A 32 7.81 3.44 -13.53
C GLN A 32 7.45 3.63 -12.06
N ALA A 33 6.17 3.96 -11.81
CA ALA A 33 5.66 4.23 -10.48
C ALA A 33 4.19 3.84 -10.37
N VAL A 34 3.78 3.41 -9.17
CA VAL A 34 2.38 3.23 -8.81
C VAL A 34 2.06 4.12 -7.62
N ARG A 35 0.94 4.82 -7.69
CA ARG A 35 0.42 5.66 -6.61
C ARG A 35 -0.91 5.09 -6.13
N ILE A 36 -0.98 4.75 -4.86
CA ILE A 36 -2.15 4.21 -4.17
C ILE A 36 -2.65 5.29 -3.23
N VAL A 37 -3.91 5.69 -3.36
CA VAL A 37 -4.53 6.67 -2.46
C VAL A 37 -5.55 5.96 -1.57
N LEU A 38 -5.43 6.18 -0.27
CA LEU A 38 -6.32 5.65 0.75
C LEU A 38 -6.98 6.80 1.50
N TYR A 39 -8.25 6.67 1.80
CA TYR A 39 -8.93 7.52 2.77
C TYR A 39 -8.94 6.79 4.11
N ALA A 40 -8.26 7.33 5.10
CA ALA A 40 -8.04 6.64 6.36
C ALA A 40 -7.99 7.61 7.55
N ARG A 41 -8.17 7.04 8.74
CA ARG A 41 -8.13 7.78 10.00
C ARG A 41 -6.70 7.96 10.48
N ASN A 42 -6.36 9.18 10.88
CA ASN A 42 -5.16 9.45 11.66
C ASN A 42 -5.48 9.20 13.15
N HIS A 43 -4.84 8.21 13.76
CA HIS A 43 -5.12 7.76 15.13
C HIS A 43 -4.41 8.58 16.21
N VAL A 44 -3.46 9.45 15.84
CA VAL A 44 -2.76 10.31 16.81
C VAL A 44 -3.43 11.68 16.98
N LEU A 45 -4.40 12.01 16.15
CA LEU A 45 -5.16 13.26 16.21
C LEU A 45 -6.51 13.05 16.92
N ASP A 46 -6.85 13.99 17.80
CA ASP A 46 -8.15 14.01 18.46
C ASP A 46 -9.28 14.31 17.47
N GLY A 47 -10.47 13.75 17.72
CA GLY A 47 -11.68 14.07 16.97
C GLY A 47 -11.94 13.26 15.71
N ASN A 48 -11.38 12.05 15.59
CA ASN A 48 -11.56 11.15 14.44
C ASN A 48 -11.22 11.84 13.10
N VAL A 49 -9.99 12.33 12.97
CA VAL A 49 -9.55 13.02 11.75
C VAL A 49 -9.28 12.02 10.63
N TRP A 50 -10.03 12.11 9.54
CA TRP A 50 -9.83 11.32 8.33
C TRP A 50 -9.16 12.16 7.25
N ARG A 51 -8.21 11.57 6.52
CA ARG A 51 -7.45 12.23 5.44
C ARG A 51 -7.24 11.27 4.29
N ASN A 52 -6.98 11.84 3.11
CA ASN A 52 -6.41 11.07 2.02
C ASN A 52 -4.91 10.94 2.22
N VAL A 53 -4.36 9.75 2.04
CA VAL A 53 -2.93 9.46 2.12
C VAL A 53 -2.51 8.75 0.85
N ALA A 54 -1.47 9.25 0.21
CA ALA A 54 -0.88 8.62 -0.97
C ALA A 54 0.37 7.82 -0.58
N ILE A 55 0.42 6.58 -1.06
CA ILE A 55 1.59 5.72 -1.06
C ILE A 55 2.09 5.63 -2.50
N THR A 56 3.30 6.12 -2.76
CA THR A 56 3.93 6.05 -4.09
C THR A 56 5.08 5.06 -4.04
N VAL A 57 5.01 4.01 -4.85
CA VAL A 57 6.10 3.08 -5.08
C VAL A 57 6.77 3.45 -6.40
N GLY A 58 8.07 3.71 -6.37
CA GLY A 58 8.88 4.03 -7.54
C GLY A 58 9.86 2.91 -7.87
N GLU A 59 10.48 3.00 -9.06
CA GLU A 59 11.36 1.95 -9.59
C GLU A 59 10.63 0.59 -9.57
N VAL A 60 9.40 0.61 -10.09
CA VAL A 60 8.48 -0.51 -10.01
C VAL A 60 9.02 -1.69 -10.83
N GLN A 61 9.06 -2.85 -10.18
CA GLN A 61 9.52 -4.11 -10.75
C GLN A 61 8.32 -5.03 -11.04
N GLU A 62 7.28 -4.94 -10.22
CA GLU A 62 6.13 -5.82 -10.28
C GLU A 62 4.88 -5.10 -9.78
N VAL A 63 3.76 -5.29 -10.48
CA VAL A 63 2.44 -4.83 -10.07
C VAL A 63 1.48 -5.99 -10.25
N GLN A 64 0.80 -6.37 -9.19
CA GLN A 64 -0.27 -7.35 -9.24
C GLN A 64 -1.53 -6.71 -8.69
N VAL A 65 -2.61 -6.77 -9.46
CA VAL A 65 -3.94 -6.40 -9.01
C VAL A 65 -4.91 -7.47 -9.48
N ARG A 66 -5.42 -8.26 -8.54
CA ARG A 66 -6.53 -9.19 -8.73
C ARG A 66 -7.75 -8.51 -8.12
N MET A 67 -8.82 -8.38 -8.91
CA MET A 67 -10.08 -7.79 -8.45
C MET A 67 -11.18 -8.86 -8.41
N PRO A 68 -11.14 -9.82 -7.46
CA PRO A 68 -12.27 -10.72 -7.28
C PRO A 68 -13.47 -9.93 -6.70
N GLY A 69 -14.53 -9.74 -7.49
CA GLY A 69 -15.78 -9.12 -7.05
C GLY A 69 -15.64 -7.65 -6.59
N ASN A 70 -16.28 -7.29 -5.47
CA ASN A 70 -16.38 -5.94 -4.90
C ASN A 70 -15.07 -5.38 -4.29
N PHE A 71 -13.90 -5.77 -4.79
CA PHE A 71 -12.58 -5.42 -4.23
C PHE A 71 -12.41 -3.90 -4.01
N ILE A 72 -12.83 -3.08 -4.98
CA ILE A 72 -12.71 -1.60 -4.92
C ILE A 72 -13.66 -0.98 -3.87
N ASN A 73 -14.76 -1.65 -3.52
CA ASN A 73 -15.74 -1.15 -2.55
C ASN A 73 -15.52 -1.70 -1.14
N ARG A 74 -14.39 -2.38 -0.89
CA ARG A 74 -14.09 -3.00 0.40
C ARG A 74 -13.43 -1.98 1.33
N ILE A 75 -13.85 -1.99 2.59
CA ILE A 75 -13.07 -1.39 3.67
C ILE A 75 -11.75 -2.18 3.75
N CYS A 76 -10.64 -1.46 3.66
CA CYS A 76 -9.31 -2.01 3.72
C CYS A 76 -9.12 -2.68 5.08
N CYS A 77 -8.77 -3.96 5.08
CA CYS A 77 -8.26 -4.70 6.24
C CYS A 77 -6.82 -4.27 6.58
N GLY A 78 -6.20 -3.45 5.72
CA GLY A 78 -4.96 -2.76 5.98
C GLY A 78 -3.97 -2.86 4.84
N VAL A 79 -2.92 -2.07 4.93
CA VAL A 79 -1.79 -2.06 4.01
C VAL A 79 -0.55 -2.54 4.74
N LYS A 80 0.18 -3.44 4.11
CA LYS A 80 1.47 -3.94 4.59
C LYS A 80 2.58 -3.25 3.82
N LEU A 81 3.44 -2.53 4.55
CA LEU A 81 4.66 -1.93 4.01
C LEU A 81 5.85 -2.78 4.44
N LEU A 82 6.33 -3.61 3.52
CA LEU A 82 7.30 -4.67 3.79
C LEU A 82 8.61 -4.41 3.04
N ARG A 83 9.72 -4.85 3.64
CA ARG A 83 11.06 -4.76 3.04
C ARG A 83 11.63 -6.17 2.87
N PHE A 84 11.97 -6.51 1.63
CA PHE A 84 12.60 -7.78 1.26
C PHE A 84 13.94 -7.52 0.59
N GLY A 85 15.02 -7.52 1.38
CA GLY A 85 16.34 -7.10 0.89
C GLY A 85 16.30 -5.65 0.40
N ASP A 86 16.56 -5.46 -0.89
CA ASP A 86 16.59 -4.14 -1.52
C ASP A 86 15.24 -3.68 -2.10
N ALA A 87 14.22 -4.54 -2.07
CA ALA A 87 12.89 -4.25 -2.62
C ALA A 87 11.90 -3.86 -1.52
N TRP A 88 11.10 -2.83 -1.78
CA TRP A 88 9.88 -2.53 -1.05
C TRP A 88 8.71 -3.29 -1.66
N CYS A 89 7.80 -3.75 -0.81
CA CYS A 89 6.51 -4.30 -1.19
C CYS A 89 5.42 -3.53 -0.45
N VAL A 90 4.50 -2.93 -1.19
CA VAL A 90 3.26 -2.36 -0.66
C VAL A 90 2.14 -3.29 -1.06
N ASP A 91 1.50 -3.89 -0.08
CA ASP A 91 0.44 -4.87 -0.28
C ASP A 91 -0.84 -4.42 0.42
N VAL A 92 -1.92 -4.34 -0.33
CA VAL A 92 -3.23 -3.83 0.08
C VAL A 92 -4.15 -5.03 0.28
N ASP A 93 -4.67 -5.16 1.49
CA ASP A 93 -5.58 -6.25 1.91
C ASP A 93 -4.98 -7.67 1.82
N GLY A 94 -3.66 -7.78 1.72
CA GLY A 94 -2.96 -9.06 1.77
C GLY A 94 -3.29 -9.85 3.04
N THR A 95 -3.98 -10.98 2.85
CA THR A 95 -4.38 -11.89 3.93
C THR A 95 -3.52 -13.14 3.88
N TYR A 96 -2.59 -13.25 4.83
CA TYR A 96 -1.63 -14.36 4.89
C TYR A 96 -1.92 -15.27 6.08
N THR A 97 -1.29 -16.45 6.11
CA THR A 97 -1.40 -17.38 7.25
C THR A 97 -0.78 -16.79 8.52
N ARG A 98 0.21 -15.91 8.36
CA ARG A 98 0.80 -15.06 9.40
C ARG A 98 0.31 -13.63 9.19
N ASP A 99 0.51 -12.74 10.16
CA ASP A 99 0.17 -11.33 9.95
C ASP A 99 0.94 -10.77 8.74
N ASP A 100 2.27 -10.82 8.75
CA ASP A 100 3.09 -10.40 7.61
C ASP A 100 3.71 -11.62 6.88
N PRO A 101 3.74 -11.63 5.54
CA PRO A 101 4.37 -12.69 4.76
C PRO A 101 5.89 -12.68 4.96
N ALA A 102 6.49 -13.86 5.00
CA ALA A 102 7.92 -14.01 5.27
C ALA A 102 8.80 -13.80 4.03
N THR A 103 8.22 -13.94 2.83
CA THR A 103 8.97 -13.87 1.56
C THR A 103 8.16 -13.24 0.44
N LEU A 104 8.83 -12.70 -0.59
CA LEU A 104 8.17 -12.27 -1.83
C LEU A 104 7.42 -13.40 -2.54
N ASN A 105 7.88 -14.64 -2.43
CA ASN A 105 7.17 -15.76 -3.05
C ASN A 105 5.82 -16.02 -2.38
N GLU A 106 5.71 -15.78 -1.07
CA GLU A 106 4.45 -15.84 -0.34
C GLU A 106 3.51 -14.71 -0.79
N VAL A 107 4.02 -13.47 -0.90
CA VAL A 107 3.27 -12.32 -1.47
C VAL A 107 2.71 -12.66 -2.85
N ARG A 108 3.55 -13.17 -3.75
CA ARG A 108 3.14 -13.48 -5.14
C ARG A 108 2.06 -14.56 -5.23
N ARG A 109 2.13 -15.53 -4.32
CA ARG A 109 1.20 -16.66 -4.29
C ARG A 109 -0.15 -16.23 -3.75
N ASP A 110 -0.16 -15.56 -2.59
CA ASP A 110 -1.36 -15.36 -1.79
C ASP A 110 -1.90 -13.92 -1.84
N GLY A 111 -1.08 -12.94 -2.21
CA GLY A 111 -1.47 -11.53 -2.32
C GLY A 111 -2.31 -11.23 -3.56
N ASP A 112 -3.36 -10.42 -3.37
CA ASP A 112 -4.28 -10.01 -4.44
C ASP A 112 -3.92 -8.65 -5.02
N CYS A 113 -3.47 -7.68 -4.21
CA CYS A 113 -3.13 -6.34 -4.68
C CYS A 113 -1.81 -5.86 -4.06
N TYR A 114 -0.72 -5.94 -4.82
CA TYR A 114 0.58 -5.49 -4.35
C TYR A 114 1.41 -4.80 -5.44
N VAL A 115 2.36 -4.01 -4.99
CA VAL A 115 3.37 -3.35 -5.82
C VAL A 115 4.74 -3.60 -5.20
N ILE A 116 5.68 -4.08 -6.02
CA ILE A 116 7.09 -4.25 -5.64
C ILE A 116 7.92 -3.23 -6.42
N GLY A 117 8.79 -2.51 -5.72
CA GLY A 117 9.69 -1.51 -6.32
C GLY A 117 10.90 -1.18 -5.46
N GLY A 118 11.78 -0.32 -5.98
CA GLY A 118 13.01 0.09 -5.30
C GLY A 118 12.80 1.17 -4.23
N THR A 119 11.78 2.01 -4.40
CA THR A 119 11.52 3.17 -3.51
C THR A 119 10.07 3.23 -3.05
N VAL A 120 9.83 3.83 -1.88
CA VAL A 120 8.49 4.08 -1.35
C VAL A 120 8.42 5.43 -0.63
N GLU A 121 7.37 6.17 -0.91
CA GLU A 121 7.04 7.44 -0.27
C GLU A 121 5.59 7.41 0.21
N VAL A 122 5.34 7.97 1.39
CA VAL A 122 3.99 8.14 1.94
C VAL A 122 3.79 9.60 2.31
N ILE A 123 2.69 10.20 1.85
CA ILE A 123 2.33 11.59 2.13
C ILE A 123 0.84 11.71 2.43
N GLU A 124 0.47 12.55 3.39
CA GLU A 124 -0.90 13.04 3.52
C GLU A 124 -1.20 14.00 2.36
N LEU A 125 -2.42 13.97 1.85
CA LEU A 125 -2.93 14.86 0.82
C LEU A 125 -3.88 15.88 1.45
N ASP A 126 -3.85 17.11 0.94
CA ASP A 126 -4.73 18.21 1.36
C ASP A 126 -6.20 17.97 0.99
#